data_AF-A0A970F6R2-F1
#
_entry.id   AF-A0A970F6R2-F1
#
_cell.length_a   1.000
_cell.length_b   1.000
_cell.length_c   1.000
_cell.angle_alpha   90.00
_cell.angle_beta   90.00
_cell.angle_gamma   90.00
#
_symmetry.space_group_name_H-M   'P 1'
#
loop_
_entity.id
_entity.type
_entity.pdbx_description
1 polymer ?
#
loop_
_entity_poly.entity_id
_entity_poly.type
_entity_poly.pdbx_seq_one_letter_code
_entity_poly.pdbx_strand_id
1 'polypeptide(L)'
;MSGIQKFFIWFLGILLVLVTAVTVVVAKVYLDVKGSMNETFEQVEDKRVDTGVKRQEKLNLSEQQPFSVLLLGIDTGDLGRTEQGRSDTLMLATVNPQNKETVITSIPR
;
A
#
# COMPACT_ATOMS: atom_id res chain seq x y z
N MET A 1 -49.06 2.57 -27.58
CA MET A 1 -47.89 1.77 -27.14
C MET A 1 -48.38 0.59 -26.34
N SER A 2 -48.01 -0.62 -26.75
CA SER A 2 -48.42 -1.88 -26.10
C SER A 2 -47.92 -1.92 -24.65
N GLY A 3 -48.68 -2.52 -23.72
CA GLY A 3 -48.30 -2.63 -22.31
C GLY A 3 -46.94 -3.27 -22.08
N ILE A 4 -46.52 -4.18 -22.97
CA ILE A 4 -45.20 -4.81 -22.96
C ILE A 4 -44.06 -3.79 -23.16
N GLN A 5 -44.26 -2.79 -24.03
CA GLN A 5 -43.22 -1.79 -24.33
C GLN A 5 -42.98 -0.87 -23.13
N LYS A 6 -44.04 -0.53 -22.38
CA LYS A 6 -43.95 0.30 -21.17
C LYS A 6 -43.22 -0.44 -20.03
N PHE A 7 -43.47 -1.74 -19.89
CA PHE A 7 -42.76 -2.58 -18.92
C PHE A 7 -41.25 -2.66 -19.20
N PHE A 8 -40.87 -2.86 -20.46
CA PHE A 8 -39.45 -2.89 -20.86
C PHE A 8 -38.74 -1.57 -20.62
N ILE A 9 -39.39 -0.44 -20.90
CA ILE A 9 -38.84 0.90 -20.63
C ILE A 9 -38.62 1.12 -19.12
N TRP A 10 -39.56 0.66 -18.28
CA TRP A 10 -39.44 0.79 -16.82
C TRP A 10 -38.34 -0.10 -16.25
N PHE A 11 -38.25 -1.34 -16.72
CA PHE A 11 -37.16 -2.27 -16.36
C PHE A 11 -35.79 -1.73 -16.76
N LEU A 12 -35.66 -1.20 -17.98
CA LEU A 12 -34.42 -0.61 -18.46
C LEU A 12 -34.05 0.66 -17.66
N GLY A 13 -35.05 1.45 -17.26
CA GLY A 13 -34.86 2.60 -16.38
C GLY A 13 -34.31 2.21 -15.00
N ILE A 14 -34.88 1.18 -14.36
CA ILE A 14 -34.37 0.66 -13.08
C ILE A 14 -32.96 0.10 -13.23
N LEU A 15 -32.69 -0.64 -14.30
CA LEU A 15 -31.36 -1.19 -14.58
C LEU A 15 -30.33 -0.06 -14.74
N LEU A 16 -30.68 1.02 -15.43
CA LEU A 16 -29.83 2.20 -15.59
C LEU A 16 -29.50 2.85 -14.23
N VAL A 17 -30.49 2.99 -13.34
CA VAL A 17 -30.29 3.56 -12.00
C VAL A 17 -29.38 2.67 -11.14
N LEU A 18 -29.56 1.35 -11.21
CA LEU A 18 -28.70 0.41 -10.49
C LEU A 18 -27.26 0.46 -10.98
N VAL A 19 -27.05 0.46 -12.30
CA VAL A 19 -25.71 0.56 -12.88
C VAL A 19 -25.04 1.87 -12.47
N THR A 20 -25.74 3.00 -12.57
CA THR A 20 -25.19 4.31 -12.18
C THR A 20 -24.85 4.38 -10.69
N ALA A 21 -25.68 3.82 -9.81
CA ALA A 21 -25.39 3.74 -8.38
C ALA A 21 -24.11 2.93 -8.10
N VAL A 22 -23.95 1.77 -8.74
CA VAL A 22 -22.73 0.94 -8.60
C VAL A 22 -21.51 1.68 -9.13
N THR A 23 -21.60 2.35 -10.29
CA THR A 23 -20.49 3.11 -10.87
C THR A 23 -20.02 4.22 -9.94
N VAL A 24 -20.94 4.97 -9.30
CA VAL A 24 -20.60 6.04 -8.36
C VAL A 24 -19.86 5.49 -7.15
N VAL A 25 -20.32 4.38 -6.57
CA VAL A 25 -19.68 3.74 -5.41
C VAL A 25 -18.26 3.29 -5.75
N VAL A 26 -18.09 2.58 -6.88
CA VAL A 26 -16.78 2.09 -7.33
C VAL A 26 -15.82 3.26 -7.58
N ALA A 27 -16.27 4.32 -8.24
CA ALA A 27 -15.46 5.51 -8.49
C ALA A 27 -15.02 6.17 -7.17
N LYS A 28 -15.92 6.30 -6.19
CA LYS A 28 -15.62 6.88 -4.88
C LYS A 28 -14.56 6.07 -4.13
N VAL A 29 -14.71 4.75 -4.07
CA VAL A 29 -13.72 3.85 -3.46
C VAL A 29 -12.36 3.97 -4.16
N TYR A 30 -12.34 3.99 -5.49
CA TYR A 30 -11.09 4.14 -6.25
C TYR A 30 -10.38 5.47 -5.94
N LEU A 31 -11.13 6.57 -5.85
CA LEU A 31 -10.59 7.89 -5.52
C LEU A 31 -10.06 7.95 -4.08
N ASP A 32 -10.79 7.41 -3.11
CA ASP A 32 -10.36 7.38 -1.71
C ASP A 32 -9.08 6.57 -1.52
N VAL A 33 -9.00 5.40 -2.17
CA VAL A 33 -7.80 4.55 -2.15
C VAL A 33 -6.64 5.28 -2.80
N LYS A 34 -6.84 5.88 -3.98
CA LYS A 34 -5.76 6.61 -4.68
C LYS A 34 -5.27 7.83 -3.91
N GLY A 35 -6.17 8.58 -3.27
CA GLY A 35 -5.81 9.70 -2.40
C GLY A 35 -4.97 9.24 -1.20
N SER A 36 -5.44 8.20 -0.51
CA SER A 36 -4.74 7.64 0.65
C SER A 36 -3.37 7.06 0.31
N MET A 37 -3.24 6.42 -0.86
CA MET A 37 -1.96 5.88 -1.34
C MET A 37 -0.95 6.99 -1.64
N ASN A 38 -1.38 8.13 -2.21
CA ASN A 38 -0.50 9.28 -2.43
C ASN A 38 -0.02 9.93 -1.13
N GLU A 39 -0.83 9.92 -0.07
CA GLU A 39 -0.47 10.49 1.23
C GLU A 39 0.38 9.56 2.09
N THR A 40 0.20 8.25 1.96
CA THR A 40 0.92 7.25 2.78
C THR A 40 2.23 6.80 2.13
N PHE A 41 2.33 6.88 0.80
CA PHE A 41 3.50 6.44 0.05
C PHE A 41 4.30 7.63 -0.46
N GLU A 42 5.24 8.10 0.35
CA GLU A 42 6.31 8.95 -0.15
C GLU A 42 7.34 8.03 -0.84
N GLN A 43 7.51 8.18 -2.16
CA GLN A 43 8.67 7.57 -2.82
C GLN A 43 9.90 8.14 -2.15
N VAL A 44 10.64 7.29 -1.44
CA VAL A 44 11.98 7.63 -0.99
C VAL A 44 12.76 7.89 -2.27
N GLU A 45 12.91 9.17 -2.63
CA GLU A 45 13.85 9.58 -3.65
C GLU A 45 15.17 8.89 -3.29
N ASP A 46 15.83 8.31 -4.29
CA ASP A 46 17.07 7.54 -4.16
C ASP A 46 18.20 8.50 -3.72
N LYS A 47 18.05 9.14 -2.55
CA LYS A 47 19.06 9.78 -1.74
C LYS A 47 19.89 8.64 -1.21
N ARG A 48 20.69 8.09 -2.12
CA ARG A 48 21.70 7.07 -1.89
C ARG A 48 22.54 7.56 -0.73
N VAL A 49 22.20 7.09 0.46
CA VAL A 49 22.92 7.35 1.70
C VAL A 49 24.34 6.86 1.46
N ASP A 50 25.30 7.79 1.46
CA ASP A 50 26.70 7.54 1.11
C ASP A 50 27.45 6.86 2.28
N THR A 51 26.85 5.83 2.87
CA THR A 51 27.43 5.07 3.99
C THR A 51 28.35 3.96 3.49
N GLY A 52 29.33 4.26 2.62
CA GLY A 52 30.55 3.45 2.36
C GLY A 52 30.45 1.96 1.94
N VAL A 53 29.30 1.31 2.09
CA VAL A 53 29.03 -0.12 1.92
C VAL A 53 27.80 -0.20 1.04
N LYS A 54 28.04 -0.09 -0.26
CA LYS A 54 27.01 -0.13 -1.30
C LYS A 54 26.80 -1.60 -1.68
N ARG A 55 25.55 -2.07 -1.72
CA ARG A 55 25.24 -3.26 -2.53
C ARG A 55 25.46 -2.85 -3.99
N GLN A 56 26.47 -3.39 -4.65
CA GLN A 56 26.81 -2.99 -6.03
C GLN A 56 25.76 -3.45 -7.05
N GLU A 57 25.03 -4.51 -6.72
CA GLU A 57 23.99 -5.09 -7.57
C GLU A 57 22.59 -4.78 -7.03
N LYS A 58 21.63 -4.57 -7.95
CA LYS A 58 20.22 -4.43 -7.57
C LYS A 58 19.71 -5.77 -7.04
N LEU A 59 18.92 -5.73 -5.98
CA LEU A 59 18.22 -6.92 -5.47
C LEU A 59 17.35 -7.52 -6.57
N ASN A 60 17.61 -8.77 -6.92
CA ASN A 60 16.75 -9.53 -7.83
C ASN A 60 15.88 -10.50 -7.02
N LEU A 61 14.62 -10.12 -6.82
CA LEU A 61 13.64 -10.93 -6.09
C LEU A 61 13.29 -12.23 -6.85
N SER A 62 13.37 -12.25 -8.18
CA SER A 62 13.14 -13.44 -9.00
C SER A 62 14.22 -14.50 -8.80
N GLU A 63 15.44 -14.07 -8.48
CA GLU A 63 16.57 -14.96 -8.16
C GLU A 63 16.59 -15.42 -6.70
N GLN A 64 15.54 -15.10 -5.92
CA GLN A 64 15.44 -15.53 -4.52
C GLN A 64 16.65 -15.12 -3.68
N GLN A 65 17.25 -13.97 -3.99
CA GLN A 65 18.40 -13.45 -3.26
C GLN A 65 18.01 -13.11 -1.82
N PRO A 66 18.80 -13.52 -0.81
CA PRO A 66 18.56 -13.13 0.57
C PRO A 66 18.62 -11.61 0.75
N PHE A 67 17.74 -11.07 1.58
CA PHE A 67 17.68 -9.64 1.87
C PHE A 67 17.32 -9.38 3.33
N SER A 68 17.53 -8.15 3.79
CA SER A 68 17.11 -7.72 5.13
C SER A 68 16.30 -6.43 5.04
N VAL A 69 15.29 -6.33 5.90
CA VAL A 69 14.40 -5.18 6.03
C VAL A 69 14.52 -4.65 7.44
N LEU A 70 14.86 -3.37 7.58
CA LEU A 70 14.81 -2.66 8.85
C LEU A 70 13.38 -2.15 9.08
N LEU A 71 12.75 -2.65 10.13
CA LEU A 71 11.41 -2.26 10.57
C LEU A 71 11.54 -1.28 11.74
N LEU A 72 10.93 -0.11 11.58
CA LEU A 72 10.95 0.98 12.56
C LEU A 72 9.51 1.23 13.03
N GLY A 73 9.23 0.95 14.30
CA GLY A 73 8.00 1.40 14.95
C GLY A 73 8.21 2.82 15.45
N ILE A 74 7.53 3.80 14.85
CA ILE A 74 7.60 5.22 15.23
C ILE A 74 6.42 5.60 16.14
N ASP A 75 6.69 6.35 17.21
CA ASP A 75 5.68 7.04 18.00
C ASP A 75 5.70 8.53 17.64
N THR A 76 4.65 8.97 16.95
CA THR A 76 4.43 10.37 16.55
C THR A 76 3.41 11.09 17.44
N GLY A 77 2.84 10.42 18.46
CA GLY A 77 1.74 10.96 19.26
C GLY A 77 0.40 11.05 18.50
N ASP A 78 -0.48 11.97 18.91
CA ASP A 78 -1.87 12.10 18.46
C ASP A 78 -2.04 12.43 16.96
N LEU A 79 -3.21 12.12 16.41
CA LEU A 79 -3.55 12.32 14.99
C LEU A 79 -3.38 13.79 14.56
N GLY A 80 -2.48 14.05 13.61
CA GLY A 80 -2.30 15.37 12.98
C GLY A 80 -0.98 16.09 13.27
N ARG A 81 -0.03 15.47 13.99
CA ARG A 81 1.34 16.01 14.10
C ARG A 81 2.17 15.70 12.85
N THR A 82 2.96 16.68 12.42
CA THR A 82 3.94 16.56 11.32
C THR A 82 5.37 16.37 11.82
N GLU A 83 5.55 16.16 13.13
CA GLU A 83 6.87 15.98 13.74
C GLU A 83 7.45 14.60 13.41
N GLN A 84 8.76 14.55 13.20
CA GLN A 84 9.49 13.30 13.04
C GLN A 84 9.43 12.51 14.35
N GLY A 85 8.61 11.45 14.38
CA GLY A 85 8.41 10.60 15.56
C GLY A 85 9.68 9.86 15.98
N ARG A 86 9.78 9.51 17.26
CA ARG A 86 10.88 8.69 17.78
C ARG A 86 10.57 7.23 17.50
N SER A 87 11.56 6.47 17.04
CA SER A 87 11.37 5.01 16.94
C SER A 87 11.52 4.37 18.31
N ASP A 88 10.45 3.75 18.80
CA ASP A 88 10.45 3.00 20.06
C ASP A 88 10.65 1.49 19.83
N THR A 89 10.70 1.05 18.56
CA THR A 89 10.98 -0.35 18.18
C THR A 89 11.82 -0.42 16.93
N LEU A 90 12.96 -1.10 17.01
CA LEU A 90 13.85 -1.41 15.88
C LEU A 90 13.92 -2.92 15.72
N MET A 91 13.54 -3.44 14.55
CA MET A 91 13.68 -4.88 14.24
C MET A 91 14.32 -5.05 12.87
N LEU A 92 15.32 -5.92 12.78
CA LEU A 92 15.92 -6.34 11.52
C LEU A 92 15.36 -7.70 11.13
N ALA A 93 14.56 -7.75 10.07
CA ALA A 93 14.06 -8.99 9.49
C ALA A 93 14.99 -9.42 8.36
N THR A 94 15.69 -10.54 8.53
CA THR A 94 16.52 -11.16 7.50
C THR A 94 15.77 -12.32 6.87
N VAL A 95 15.46 -12.20 5.58
CA VAL A 95 14.74 -13.20 4.80
C VAL A 95 15.72 -13.91 3.90
N ASN A 96 15.75 -15.23 4.00
CA ASN A 96 16.47 -16.08 3.05
C ASN A 96 15.47 -17.03 2.37
N PRO A 97 15.08 -16.74 1.11
CA PRO A 97 14.10 -17.56 0.40
C PRO A 97 14.64 -18.95 0.03
N GLN A 98 15.97 -19.12 -0.07
CA GLN A 98 16.60 -20.37 -0.50
C GLN A 98 16.47 -21.48 0.55
N ASN A 99 16.69 -21.14 1.82
CA ASN A 99 16.53 -22.03 2.97
C ASN A 99 15.14 -21.89 3.63
N LYS A 100 14.25 -21.05 3.08
CA LYS A 100 12.90 -20.79 3.58
C LYS A 100 12.88 -20.35 5.05
N GLU A 101 13.87 -19.53 5.41
CA GLU A 101 14.06 -19.08 6.77
C GLU A 101 13.90 -17.57 6.85
N THR A 102 13.35 -17.10 7.97
CA THR A 102 13.31 -15.69 8.31
C THR A 102 13.67 -15.52 9.77
N VAL A 103 14.69 -14.70 10.03
CA VAL A 103 15.13 -14.36 11.38
C VAL A 103 14.77 -12.92 11.65
N ILE A 104 14.11 -12.65 12.78
CA ILE A 104 13.77 -11.31 13.24
C ILE A 104 14.61 -11.01 14.46
N THR A 105 15.53 -10.05 14.32
CA THR A 105 16.39 -9.60 15.41
C THR A 105 15.87 -8.27 15.94
N SER A 106 15.43 -8.26 17.20
CA SER A 106 15.12 -7.00 17.89
C SER A 106 16.42 -6.27 18.23
N ILE A 107 16.51 -5.00 17.85
CA ILE A 107 17.62 -4.12 18.20
C ILE A 107 17.13 -3.25 19.36
N PRO A 108 17.61 -3.48 20.59
CA PRO A 108 17.26 -2.59 21.70
C PRO A 108 17.75 -1.17 21.41
N ARG A 109 17.00 -0.19 21.90
CA ARG A 109 17.39 1.23 21.85
C ARG A 109 18.65 1.52 22.66
#